data_AF-A0A1M3NQC2-F1
#
_entry.id   AF-A0A1M3NQC2-F1
#
_cell.length_a   1.000
_cell.length_b   1.000
_cell.length_c   1.000
_cell.angle_alpha   90.00
_cell.angle_beta   90.00
_cell.angle_gamma   90.00
#
_symmetry.space_group_name_H-M   'P 1'
#
loop_
_entity.id
_entity.type
_entity.pdbx_description
1 polymer ?
#
loop_
_entity_poly.entity_id
_entity_poly.type
_entity_poly.pdbx_seq_one_letter_code
_entity_poly.pdbx_strand_id
1 'polypeptide(L)'
;MRLRRRLPACAIPLAIIAGFAPAKAQTMTPRDFAPAIEAVIESRIEERGLLLACPGVEARVRGAVPAAWIDMRRTLATLLWAADFPADVVRGALARTEPSALAVATPAPGACDTENMAKRRIAFSGDAWSGELRFMFKGLQFPSTLPVPTDDQWIRVKAVVAREAPEQAKLVNCLAVVAADLLPITLADWAKSTTEARAVLYDGGFPRDEVAALFDPIAAPLLLKPRGDRNSARAACLKDKSWQDRYALFKTGAILFDIREIVTGKR
;
A
#
# COMPACT_ATOMS: atom_id res chain seq x y z
N MET A 1 37.83 -74.00 40.15
CA MET A 1 37.91 -74.25 38.69
C MET A 1 37.70 -72.92 37.98
N ARG A 2 38.48 -72.69 36.91
CA ARG A 2 38.48 -71.50 36.06
C ARG A 2 37.06 -71.15 35.56
N LEU A 3 36.75 -69.86 35.39
CA LEU A 3 36.55 -69.27 34.05
C LEU A 3 36.17 -67.78 34.14
N ARG A 4 37.18 -66.95 33.82
CA ARG A 4 37.00 -65.65 33.16
C ARG A 4 36.01 -65.81 32.01
N ARG A 5 34.93 -65.03 31.97
CA ARG A 5 34.22 -64.74 30.72
C ARG A 5 34.47 -63.28 30.34
N ARG A 6 35.31 -63.14 29.33
CA ARG A 6 35.53 -61.92 28.56
C ARG A 6 34.22 -61.58 27.84
N LEU A 7 33.71 -60.37 28.04
CA LEU A 7 32.74 -59.78 27.11
C LEU A 7 33.51 -59.22 25.91
N PRO A 8 33.02 -59.42 24.67
CA PRO A 8 33.70 -59.00 23.46
C PRO A 8 33.65 -57.48 23.30
N ALA A 9 34.80 -56.91 22.93
CA ALA A 9 34.90 -55.56 22.43
C ALA A 9 34.12 -55.46 21.11
N CYS A 10 32.91 -54.89 21.15
CA CYS A 10 32.28 -54.34 19.97
C CYS A 10 32.95 -52.99 19.68
N ALA A 11 33.93 -53.01 18.78
CA ALA A 11 34.43 -51.83 18.10
C ALA A 11 33.29 -51.23 17.28
N ILE A 12 32.68 -50.15 17.77
CA ILE A 12 31.84 -49.28 16.94
C ILE A 12 32.82 -48.40 16.16
N PRO A 13 32.84 -48.44 14.82
CA PRO A 13 33.67 -47.55 14.04
C PRO A 13 33.21 -46.11 14.27
N LEU A 14 34.16 -45.22 14.55
CA LEU A 14 33.97 -43.77 14.44
C LEU A 14 33.41 -43.48 13.03
N ALA A 15 32.10 -43.29 12.94
CA ALA A 15 31.50 -42.64 11.79
C ALA A 15 31.91 -41.17 11.86
N ILE A 16 32.72 -40.80 10.86
CA ILE A 16 33.13 -39.46 10.51
C ILE A 16 31.91 -38.52 10.66
N ILE A 17 31.99 -37.57 11.60
CA ILE A 17 31.08 -36.42 11.64
C ILE A 17 31.42 -35.58 10.42
N ALA A 18 30.80 -35.91 9.29
CA ALA A 18 30.77 -35.04 8.13
C ALA A 18 30.16 -33.72 8.59
N GLY A 19 30.89 -32.63 8.36
CA GLY A 19 30.52 -31.30 8.79
C GLY A 19 29.10 -30.97 8.36
N PHE A 20 28.25 -30.68 9.35
CA PHE A 20 27.09 -29.83 9.12
C PHE A 20 27.62 -28.46 8.73
N ALA A 21 27.83 -28.25 7.44
CA ALA A 21 27.82 -26.90 6.91
C ALA A 21 26.49 -26.27 7.37
N PRO A 22 26.49 -25.08 7.98
CA PRO A 22 25.24 -24.42 8.34
C PRO A 22 24.43 -24.30 7.05
N ALA A 23 23.25 -24.93 7.03
CA ALA A 23 22.29 -24.71 5.96
C ALA A 23 22.12 -23.19 5.87
N LYS A 24 22.51 -22.60 4.73
CA LYS A 24 22.28 -21.18 4.49
C LYS A 24 20.78 -20.98 4.65
N ALA A 25 20.37 -20.29 5.71
CA ALA A 25 18.98 -19.91 5.91
C ALA A 25 18.52 -19.25 4.61
N GLN A 26 17.56 -19.88 3.95
CA GLN A 26 17.02 -19.35 2.71
C GLN A 26 16.37 -18.02 3.07
N THR A 27 16.92 -16.91 2.58
CA THR A 27 16.34 -15.59 2.80
C THR A 27 14.99 -15.57 2.10
N MET A 28 13.92 -15.66 2.89
CA MET A 28 12.56 -15.55 2.39
C MET A 28 12.31 -14.12 1.89
N THR A 29 11.68 -14.02 0.74
CA THR A 29 11.22 -12.77 0.14
C THR A 29 9.78 -12.47 0.57
N PRO A 30 9.31 -11.22 0.47
CA PRO A 30 7.90 -10.89 0.72
C PRO A 30 6.91 -11.80 -0.03
N ARG A 31 7.22 -12.18 -1.27
CA ARG A 31 6.39 -13.09 -2.08
C ARG A 31 6.23 -14.47 -1.42
N ASP A 32 7.24 -14.98 -0.72
CA ASP A 32 7.18 -16.28 -0.04
C ASP A 32 6.21 -16.27 1.15
N PHE A 33 5.89 -15.08 1.68
CA PHE A 33 4.91 -14.90 2.75
C PHE A 33 3.48 -14.67 2.24
N ALA A 34 3.25 -14.53 0.93
CA ALA A 34 1.92 -14.25 0.38
C ALA A 34 0.84 -15.27 0.84
N PRO A 35 1.08 -16.60 0.84
CA PRO A 35 0.10 -17.56 1.33
C PRO A 35 -0.23 -17.40 2.83
N ALA A 36 0.75 -17.00 3.65
CA ALA A 36 0.53 -16.75 5.07
C ALA A 36 -0.31 -15.48 5.29
N ILE A 37 -0.04 -14.43 4.51
CA ILE A 37 -0.87 -13.21 4.50
C ILE A 37 -2.31 -13.53 4.09
N GLU A 38 -2.51 -14.36 3.06
CA GLU A 38 -3.84 -14.80 2.64
C GLU A 38 -4.58 -15.54 3.77
N ALA A 39 -3.93 -16.47 4.46
CA ALA A 39 -4.53 -17.18 5.58
C ALA A 39 -4.96 -16.23 6.72
N VAL A 40 -4.17 -15.19 7.00
CA VAL A 40 -4.51 -14.16 7.98
C VAL A 40 -5.73 -13.35 7.53
N ILE A 41 -5.81 -12.99 6.25
CA ILE A 41 -6.95 -12.27 5.68
C ILE A 41 -8.23 -13.11 5.81
N GLU A 42 -8.20 -14.39 5.43
CA GLU A 42 -9.36 -15.27 5.53
C GLU A 42 -9.81 -15.41 6.98
N SER A 43 -8.88 -15.61 7.92
CA SER A 43 -9.19 -15.65 9.34
C SER A 43 -9.87 -14.37 9.84
N ARG A 44 -9.47 -13.20 9.33
CA ARG A 44 -10.08 -11.90 9.68
C ARG A 44 -11.46 -11.73 9.05
N ILE A 45 -11.66 -12.20 7.81
CA ILE A 45 -12.97 -12.22 7.16
C ILE A 45 -13.96 -13.08 7.96
N GLU A 46 -13.55 -14.29 8.35
CA GLU A 46 -14.35 -15.20 9.17
C GLU A 46 -14.69 -14.56 10.52
N GLU A 47 -13.69 -14.02 11.21
CA GLU A 47 -13.87 -13.36 12.50
C GLU A 47 -14.83 -12.16 12.42
N ARG A 48 -14.71 -11.34 11.37
CA ARG A 48 -15.67 -10.26 11.09
C ARG A 48 -17.08 -10.82 10.97
N GLY A 49 -17.26 -11.90 10.21
CA GLY A 49 -18.55 -12.57 10.05
C GLY A 49 -19.13 -13.01 11.39
N LEU A 50 -18.32 -13.65 12.23
CA LEU A 50 -18.73 -14.12 13.56
C LEU A 50 -19.10 -12.97 14.50
N LEU A 51 -18.32 -11.87 14.52
CA LEU A 51 -18.63 -10.70 15.36
C LEU A 51 -19.94 -10.02 14.94
N LEU A 52 -20.28 -10.06 13.66
CA LEU A 52 -21.53 -9.49 13.16
C LEU A 52 -22.73 -10.43 13.36
N ALA A 53 -22.55 -11.73 13.21
CA ALA A 53 -23.64 -12.71 13.14
C ALA A 53 -23.91 -13.47 14.45
N CYS A 54 -22.92 -13.67 15.32
CA CYS A 54 -23.12 -14.50 16.51
C CYS A 54 -24.05 -13.85 17.54
N PRO A 55 -24.94 -14.65 18.18
CA PRO A 55 -25.76 -14.19 19.29
C PRO A 55 -24.88 -13.89 20.52
N GLY A 56 -25.26 -12.89 21.31
CA GLY A 56 -24.52 -12.48 22.50
C GLY A 56 -23.28 -11.61 22.25
N VAL A 57 -22.99 -11.23 21.00
CA VAL A 57 -22.05 -10.14 20.73
C VAL A 57 -22.73 -8.80 21.06
N GLU A 58 -22.11 -8.00 21.92
CA GLU A 58 -22.64 -6.72 22.36
C GLU A 58 -22.78 -5.71 21.21
N ALA A 59 -23.77 -4.82 21.31
CA ALA A 59 -24.00 -3.77 20.32
C ALA A 59 -22.77 -2.86 20.13
N ARG A 60 -22.01 -2.57 21.20
CA ARG A 60 -20.78 -1.78 21.13
C ARG A 60 -19.74 -2.41 20.20
N VAL A 61 -19.58 -3.73 20.28
CA VAL A 61 -18.62 -4.50 19.48
C VAL A 61 -19.07 -4.50 18.03
N ARG A 62 -20.35 -4.82 17.77
CA ARG A 62 -20.93 -4.77 16.41
C ARG A 62 -20.80 -3.39 15.78
N GLY A 63 -21.02 -2.33 16.55
CA GLY A 63 -20.85 -0.95 16.10
C GLY A 63 -19.42 -0.57 15.76
N ALA A 64 -18.42 -1.16 16.43
CA ALA A 64 -17.00 -0.91 16.19
C ALA A 64 -16.45 -1.67 14.96
N VAL A 65 -17.02 -2.83 14.62
CA VAL A 65 -16.52 -3.71 13.54
C VAL A 65 -16.36 -3.00 12.18
N PRO A 66 -17.31 -2.18 11.68
CA PRO A 66 -17.16 -1.50 10.39
C PRO A 66 -15.95 -0.57 10.34
N ALA A 67 -15.74 0.25 11.37
CA ALA A 67 -14.61 1.16 11.45
C ALA A 67 -13.29 0.40 11.60
N ALA A 68 -13.27 -0.63 12.45
CA ALA A 68 -12.11 -1.51 12.63
C ALA A 68 -11.71 -2.23 11.33
N TRP A 69 -12.70 -2.62 10.51
CA TRP A 69 -12.45 -3.25 9.22
C TRP A 69 -11.79 -2.30 8.23
N ILE A 70 -12.28 -1.06 8.14
CA ILE A 70 -11.71 -0.01 7.28
C ILE A 70 -10.26 0.28 7.71
N ASP A 71 -10.02 0.42 9.01
CA ASP A 71 -8.68 0.68 9.55
C ASP A 71 -7.71 -0.49 9.32
N MET A 72 -8.19 -1.73 9.51
CA MET A 72 -7.44 -2.95 9.20
C MET A 72 -7.03 -2.98 7.73
N ARG A 73 -7.94 -2.73 6.79
CA ARG A 73 -7.62 -2.74 5.35
C ARG A 73 -6.58 -1.70 4.98
N ARG A 74 -6.75 -0.48 5.49
CA ARG A 74 -5.77 0.59 5.27
C ARG A 74 -4.41 0.17 5.80
N THR A 75 -4.36 -0.33 7.03
CA THR A 75 -3.13 -0.82 7.66
C THR A 75 -2.51 -1.97 6.86
N LEU A 76 -3.29 -2.95 6.41
CA LEU A 76 -2.82 -4.06 5.59
C LEU A 76 -2.21 -3.58 4.27
N ALA A 77 -2.90 -2.70 3.54
CA ALA A 77 -2.38 -2.10 2.30
C ALA A 77 -1.03 -1.43 2.55
N THR A 78 -0.99 -0.55 3.54
CA THR A 78 0.19 0.23 3.95
C THR A 78 1.36 -0.69 4.29
N LEU A 79 1.15 -1.70 5.12
CA LEU A 79 2.20 -2.62 5.56
C LEU A 79 2.73 -3.49 4.42
N LEU A 80 1.84 -4.07 3.59
CA LEU A 80 2.25 -4.88 2.45
C LEU A 80 3.09 -4.08 1.45
N TRP A 81 2.68 -2.86 1.15
CA TRP A 81 3.44 -1.97 0.28
C TRP A 81 4.78 -1.54 0.89
N ALA A 82 4.81 -1.23 2.19
CA ALA A 82 6.04 -0.88 2.89
C ALA A 82 7.06 -2.03 2.90
N ALA A 83 6.56 -3.27 2.96
CA ALA A 83 7.36 -4.48 2.95
C ALA A 83 7.68 -4.96 1.52
N ASP A 84 7.50 -4.13 0.49
CA ASP A 84 7.79 -4.43 -0.92
C ASP A 84 7.09 -5.70 -1.44
N PHE A 85 5.86 -5.97 -0.98
CA PHE A 85 5.08 -7.07 -1.55
C PHE A 85 4.74 -6.78 -3.02
N PRO A 86 4.72 -7.82 -3.89
CA PRO A 86 4.34 -7.68 -5.29
C PRO A 86 2.94 -7.08 -5.46
N ALA A 87 2.77 -6.21 -6.46
CA ALA A 87 1.53 -5.48 -6.69
C ALA A 87 0.29 -6.36 -6.92
N ASP A 88 0.48 -7.54 -7.52
CA ASP A 88 -0.54 -8.58 -7.66
C ASP A 88 -0.99 -9.14 -6.32
N VAL A 89 -0.06 -9.44 -5.40
CA VAL A 89 -0.38 -9.92 -4.05
C VAL A 89 -1.13 -8.87 -3.26
N VAL A 90 -0.68 -7.61 -3.28
CA VAL A 90 -1.35 -6.54 -2.54
C VAL A 90 -2.77 -6.29 -3.07
N ARG A 91 -2.94 -6.25 -4.40
CA ARG A 91 -4.27 -6.10 -5.01
C ARG A 91 -5.19 -7.28 -4.71
N GLY A 92 -4.67 -8.50 -4.74
CA GLY A 92 -5.42 -9.70 -4.36
C GLY A 92 -5.90 -9.66 -2.91
N ALA A 93 -4.99 -9.34 -1.98
CA ALA A 93 -5.30 -9.16 -0.57
C ALA A 93 -6.37 -8.08 -0.32
N LEU A 94 -6.26 -6.94 -1.00
CA LEU A 94 -7.25 -5.87 -0.88
C LEU A 94 -8.59 -6.25 -1.51
N ALA A 95 -8.61 -6.86 -2.69
CA ALA A 95 -9.86 -7.28 -3.33
C ALA A 95 -10.70 -8.21 -2.43
N ARG A 96 -10.05 -9.15 -1.72
CA ARG A 96 -10.73 -10.06 -0.79
C ARG A 96 -11.30 -9.37 0.44
N THR A 97 -10.74 -8.24 0.84
CA THR A 97 -11.20 -7.50 2.03
C THR A 97 -12.27 -6.45 1.71
N GLU A 98 -12.71 -6.34 0.46
CA GLU A 98 -13.69 -5.34 0.02
C GLU A 98 -15.06 -5.50 0.71
N PRO A 99 -15.57 -4.50 1.47
CA PRO A 99 -16.85 -4.61 2.19
C PRO A 99 -18.03 -4.98 1.29
N SER A 100 -18.06 -4.45 0.06
CA SER A 100 -19.13 -4.74 -0.91
C SER A 100 -19.08 -6.17 -1.44
N ALA A 101 -17.92 -6.84 -1.36
CA ALA A 101 -17.74 -8.23 -1.76
C ALA A 101 -18.01 -9.22 -0.60
N LEU A 102 -18.10 -8.73 0.64
CA LEU A 102 -18.20 -9.57 1.84
C LEU A 102 -19.64 -9.65 2.35
N ALA A 103 -20.34 -10.71 1.94
CA ALA A 103 -21.61 -11.09 2.56
C ALA A 103 -21.41 -11.39 4.06
N VAL A 104 -22.44 -11.11 4.87
CA VAL A 104 -22.46 -11.60 6.26
C VAL A 104 -22.68 -13.11 6.19
N ALA A 105 -21.60 -13.87 6.35
CA ALA A 105 -21.66 -15.33 6.34
C ALA A 105 -22.48 -15.84 7.53
N THR A 106 -23.33 -16.84 7.29
CA THR A 106 -23.97 -17.59 8.38
C THR A 106 -22.89 -18.39 9.11
N PRO A 107 -22.72 -18.22 10.44
CA PRO A 107 -21.74 -18.99 11.19
C PRO A 107 -21.97 -20.49 11.04
N ALA A 108 -20.89 -21.26 10.87
CA ALA A 108 -20.97 -22.71 10.95
C ALA A 108 -21.46 -23.15 12.35
N PRO A 109 -22.12 -24.33 12.47
CA PRO A 109 -22.55 -24.85 13.77
C PRO A 109 -21.39 -24.88 14.78
N GLY A 110 -21.60 -24.32 15.98
CA GLY A 110 -20.61 -24.27 17.05
C GLY A 110 -19.52 -23.19 16.91
N ALA A 111 -19.44 -22.46 15.79
CA ALA A 111 -18.42 -21.42 15.59
C ALA A 111 -18.55 -20.26 16.61
N CYS A 112 -19.78 -19.98 17.06
CA CYS A 112 -20.05 -18.94 18.04
C CYS A 112 -19.65 -19.33 19.47
N ASP A 113 -19.52 -20.62 19.77
CA ASP A 113 -19.34 -21.14 21.14
C ASP A 113 -17.87 -21.49 21.45
N THR A 114 -16.96 -21.11 20.55
CA THR A 114 -15.52 -21.33 20.75
C THR A 114 -14.96 -20.40 21.84
N GLU A 115 -13.97 -20.90 22.59
CA GLU A 115 -13.27 -20.11 23.61
C GLU A 115 -12.64 -18.83 23.01
N ASN A 116 -12.12 -18.93 21.78
CA ASN A 116 -11.57 -17.79 21.05
C ASN A 116 -12.61 -16.70 20.79
N MET A 117 -13.82 -17.07 20.34
CA MET A 117 -14.89 -16.09 20.17
C MET A 117 -15.37 -15.52 21.52
N ALA A 118 -15.43 -16.33 22.58
CA ALA A 118 -15.77 -15.83 23.91
C ALA A 118 -14.80 -14.74 24.38
N LYS A 119 -13.48 -14.96 24.23
CA LYS A 119 -12.46 -13.95 24.52
C LYS A 119 -12.58 -12.73 23.63
N ARG A 120 -12.81 -12.94 22.33
CA ARG A 120 -12.89 -11.83 21.36
C ARG A 120 -14.05 -10.89 21.63
N ARG A 121 -15.23 -11.41 21.99
CA ARG A 121 -16.40 -10.59 22.35
C ARG A 121 -16.11 -9.60 23.47
N ILE A 122 -15.26 -9.97 24.42
CA ILE A 122 -14.90 -9.13 25.56
C ILE A 122 -13.82 -8.13 25.16
N ALA A 123 -12.77 -8.62 24.50
CA ALA A 123 -11.54 -7.88 24.25
C ALA A 123 -11.52 -7.04 22.95
N PHE A 124 -12.51 -7.19 22.06
CA PHE A 124 -12.50 -6.48 20.78
C PHE A 124 -12.59 -4.96 20.98
N SER A 125 -11.58 -4.27 20.44
CA SER A 125 -11.48 -2.81 20.34
C SER A 125 -11.42 -2.41 18.86
N GLY A 126 -11.68 -1.12 18.58
CA GLY A 126 -11.70 -0.59 17.21
C GLY A 126 -10.37 -0.71 16.45
N ASP A 127 -9.26 -0.92 17.16
CA ASP A 127 -7.90 -1.04 16.63
C ASP A 127 -7.33 -2.46 16.71
N ALA A 128 -8.11 -3.44 17.20
CA ALA A 128 -7.59 -4.78 17.49
C ALA A 128 -6.92 -5.44 16.27
N TRP A 129 -7.57 -5.38 15.11
CA TRP A 129 -7.04 -6.00 13.89
C TRP A 129 -5.84 -5.28 13.30
N SER A 130 -5.83 -3.96 13.28
CA SER A 130 -4.69 -3.20 12.77
C SER A 130 -3.48 -3.33 13.71
N GLY A 131 -3.70 -3.37 15.02
CA GLY A 131 -2.66 -3.68 16.02
C GLY A 131 -2.05 -5.06 15.83
N GLU A 132 -2.88 -6.09 15.60
CA GLU A 132 -2.42 -7.46 15.33
C GLU A 132 -1.62 -7.57 14.04
N LEU A 133 -2.04 -6.89 12.96
CA LEU A 133 -1.27 -6.84 11.71
C LEU A 133 0.10 -6.20 11.93
N ARG A 134 0.18 -5.08 12.66
CA ARG A 134 1.45 -4.43 12.98
C ARG A 134 2.35 -5.34 13.81
N PHE A 135 1.79 -6.04 14.79
CA PHE A 135 2.52 -7.02 15.59
C PHE A 135 3.07 -8.17 14.74
N MET A 136 2.25 -8.71 13.83
CA MET A 136 2.67 -9.75 12.90
C MET A 136 3.81 -9.28 11.99
N PHE A 137 3.67 -8.12 11.33
CA PHE A 137 4.72 -7.57 10.45
C PHE A 137 6.01 -7.33 11.23
N LYS A 138 5.93 -6.82 12.47
CA LYS A 138 7.07 -6.67 13.35
C LYS A 138 7.76 -8.01 13.64
N GLY A 139 6.99 -9.05 13.92
CA GLY A 139 7.51 -10.41 14.16
C GLY A 139 8.20 -11.01 12.94
N LEU A 140 7.72 -10.68 11.73
CA LEU A 140 8.34 -11.05 10.45
C LEU A 140 9.51 -10.15 10.04
N GLN A 141 9.91 -9.20 10.90
CA GLN A 141 10.94 -8.20 10.61
C GLN A 141 10.63 -7.33 9.38
N PHE A 142 9.35 -7.22 9.02
CA PHE A 142 8.87 -6.27 8.02
C PHE A 142 8.57 -4.91 8.66
N PRO A 143 8.50 -3.83 7.86
CA PRO A 143 8.01 -2.55 8.34
C PRO A 143 6.64 -2.72 9.00
N SER A 144 6.57 -2.42 10.30
CA SER A 144 5.36 -2.55 11.13
C SER A 144 4.66 -1.21 11.39
N THR A 145 5.26 -0.12 10.93
CA THR A 145 4.76 1.24 11.06
C THR A 145 5.19 2.05 9.85
N LEU A 146 4.24 2.67 9.18
CA LEU A 146 4.49 3.85 8.34
C LEU A 146 3.97 5.09 9.06
N PRO A 147 4.52 6.28 8.76
CA PRO A 147 3.91 7.54 9.19
C PRO A 147 2.45 7.54 8.73
N VAL A 148 1.52 7.81 9.64
CA VAL A 148 0.14 8.11 9.22
C VAL A 148 0.15 9.57 8.80
N PRO A 149 -0.17 9.90 7.55
CA PRO A 149 -0.21 11.29 7.13
C PRO A 149 -1.27 12.03 7.95
N THR A 150 -0.94 13.25 8.38
CA THR A 150 -1.93 14.09 9.05
C THR A 150 -2.96 14.61 8.05
N ASP A 151 -4.15 14.96 8.54
CA ASP A 151 -5.18 15.60 7.70
C ASP A 151 -4.64 16.88 7.03
N ASP A 152 -3.81 17.65 7.74
CA ASP A 152 -3.14 18.84 7.21
C ASP A 152 -2.20 18.50 6.05
N GLN A 153 -1.40 17.43 6.17
CA GLN A 153 -0.56 16.98 5.08
C GLN A 153 -1.42 16.58 3.87
N TRP A 154 -2.55 15.90 4.08
CA TRP A 154 -3.44 15.50 2.99
C TRP A 154 -4.12 16.69 2.30
N ILE A 155 -4.57 17.67 3.07
CA ILE A 155 -5.12 18.94 2.56
C ILE A 155 -4.09 19.65 1.68
N ARG A 156 -2.83 19.73 2.14
CA ARG A 156 -1.75 20.35 1.37
C ARG A 156 -1.44 19.59 0.07
N VAL A 157 -1.41 18.25 0.10
CA VAL A 157 -1.20 17.44 -1.11
C VAL A 157 -2.29 17.69 -2.15
N LYS A 158 -3.56 17.68 -1.71
CA LYS A 158 -4.71 17.98 -2.59
C LYS A 158 -4.61 19.39 -3.17
N ALA A 159 -4.22 20.38 -2.37
CA ALA A 159 -4.04 21.75 -2.82
C ALA A 159 -2.93 21.89 -3.87
N VAL A 160 -1.81 21.17 -3.72
CA VAL A 160 -0.74 21.14 -4.73
C VAL A 160 -1.26 20.57 -6.04
N VAL A 161 -1.93 19.42 -6.02
CA VAL A 161 -2.47 18.80 -7.25
C VAL A 161 -3.49 19.72 -7.93
N ALA A 162 -4.42 20.29 -7.16
CA ALA A 162 -5.44 21.21 -7.66
C ALA A 162 -4.84 22.49 -8.29
N ARG A 163 -3.67 22.94 -7.81
CA ARG A 163 -2.96 24.10 -8.35
C ARG A 163 -2.12 23.76 -9.57
N GLU A 164 -1.36 22.66 -9.52
CA GLU A 164 -0.38 22.33 -10.57
C GLU A 164 -1.03 21.72 -11.82
N ALA A 165 -2.11 20.95 -11.67
CA ALA A 165 -2.73 20.27 -12.80
C ALA A 165 -3.32 21.21 -13.86
N PRO A 166 -4.09 22.27 -13.52
CA PRO A 166 -4.58 23.23 -14.51
C PRO A 166 -3.45 23.98 -15.21
N GLU A 167 -2.40 24.36 -14.47
CA GLU A 167 -1.25 25.06 -15.02
C GLU A 167 -0.44 24.18 -15.99
N GLN A 168 -0.28 22.90 -15.65
CA GLN A 168 0.35 21.96 -16.57
C GLN A 168 -0.53 21.69 -17.80
N ALA A 169 -1.85 21.53 -17.63
CA ALA A 169 -2.78 21.39 -18.74
C ALA A 169 -2.67 22.59 -19.69
N LYS A 170 -2.63 23.81 -19.15
CA LYS A 170 -2.46 25.04 -19.93
C LYS A 170 -1.15 25.02 -20.71
N LEU A 171 -0.04 24.67 -20.07
CA LEU A 171 1.27 24.54 -20.71
C LEU A 171 1.25 23.57 -21.89
N VAL A 172 0.79 22.33 -21.69
CA VAL A 172 0.82 21.31 -22.75
C VAL A 172 -0.08 21.67 -23.93
N ASN A 173 -1.25 22.28 -23.66
CA ASN A 173 -2.17 22.70 -24.70
C ASN A 173 -1.64 23.89 -25.51
N CYS A 174 -0.88 24.80 -24.88
CA CYS A 174 -0.23 25.89 -25.59
C CYS A 174 1.01 25.45 -26.37
N LEU A 175 1.84 24.56 -25.82
CA LEU A 175 2.93 23.95 -26.57
C LEU A 175 2.43 23.24 -27.83
N ALA A 176 1.32 22.49 -27.73
CA ALA A 176 0.75 21.78 -28.88
C ALA A 176 0.40 22.65 -30.10
N VAL A 177 0.22 23.97 -29.92
CA VAL A 177 -0.13 24.92 -31.00
C VAL A 177 0.95 25.97 -31.26
N VAL A 178 1.86 26.22 -30.31
CA VAL A 178 2.95 27.21 -30.45
C VAL A 178 4.31 26.56 -30.74
N ALA A 179 4.61 25.42 -30.12
CA ALA A 179 5.90 24.70 -30.21
C ALA A 179 5.69 23.20 -29.98
N ALA A 180 5.07 22.53 -30.96
CA ALA A 180 4.61 21.14 -30.82
C ALA A 180 5.77 20.13 -30.73
N ASP A 181 6.95 20.50 -31.21
CA ASP A 181 8.21 19.75 -31.11
C ASP A 181 8.68 19.56 -29.66
N LEU A 182 8.33 20.48 -28.76
CA LEU A 182 8.69 20.41 -27.33
C LEU A 182 7.69 19.60 -26.49
N LEU A 183 6.55 19.23 -27.08
CA LEU A 183 5.46 18.57 -26.38
C LEU A 183 5.84 17.17 -25.84
N PRO A 184 6.52 16.28 -26.61
CA PRO A 184 6.86 14.95 -26.10
C PRO A 184 7.75 14.99 -24.85
N ILE A 185 8.75 15.88 -24.83
CA ILE A 185 9.65 16.06 -23.69
C ILE A 185 8.86 16.58 -22.48
N THR A 186 8.02 17.60 -22.68
CA THR A 186 7.20 18.17 -21.59
C THR A 186 6.23 17.15 -20.98
N LEU A 187 5.63 16.29 -21.81
CA LEU A 187 4.75 15.21 -21.33
C LEU A 187 5.54 14.13 -20.57
N ALA A 188 6.74 13.78 -21.03
CA ALA A 188 7.61 12.83 -20.34
C ALA A 188 8.06 13.35 -18.97
N ASP A 189 8.47 14.62 -18.88
CA ASP A 189 8.88 15.26 -17.63
C ASP A 189 7.73 15.30 -16.61
N TRP A 190 6.51 15.61 -17.07
CA TRP A 190 5.33 15.56 -16.21
C TRP A 190 5.01 14.14 -15.73
N ALA A 191 5.06 13.15 -16.63
CA ALA A 191 4.84 11.74 -16.28
C ALA A 191 5.87 11.27 -15.24
N LYS A 192 7.14 11.63 -15.40
CA LYS A 192 8.19 11.35 -14.42
C LYS A 192 7.89 12.02 -13.08
N SER A 193 7.61 13.32 -13.08
CA SER A 193 7.35 14.09 -11.86
C SER A 193 6.14 13.57 -11.08
N THR A 194 5.06 13.22 -11.77
CA THR A 194 3.86 12.63 -11.14
C THR A 194 4.11 11.22 -10.63
N THR A 195 4.89 10.40 -11.34
CA THR A 195 5.28 9.06 -10.87
C THR A 195 6.13 9.12 -9.62
N GLU A 196 7.14 10.00 -9.60
CA GLU A 196 8.00 10.20 -8.43
C GLU A 196 7.23 10.80 -7.26
N ALA A 197 6.28 11.72 -7.51
CA ALA A 197 5.43 12.29 -6.47
C ALA A 197 4.53 11.22 -5.82
N ARG A 198 3.96 10.32 -6.63
CA ARG A 198 3.19 9.16 -6.12
C ARG A 198 4.07 8.29 -5.23
N ALA A 199 5.29 7.98 -5.65
CA ALA A 199 6.23 7.18 -4.85
C ALA A 199 6.51 7.84 -3.49
N VAL A 200 6.81 9.14 -3.47
CA VAL A 200 7.03 9.91 -2.24
C VAL A 200 5.81 9.85 -1.31
N LEU A 201 4.59 9.96 -1.84
CA LEU A 201 3.36 9.82 -1.04
C LEU A 201 3.19 8.39 -0.50
N TYR A 202 3.50 7.37 -1.29
CA TYR A 202 3.42 5.99 -0.82
C TYR A 202 4.40 5.71 0.31
N ASP A 203 5.64 6.20 0.19
CA ASP A 203 6.67 6.08 1.22
C ASP A 203 6.30 6.90 2.47
N GLY A 204 5.59 8.01 2.28
CA GLY A 204 5.01 8.85 3.33
C GLY A 204 3.78 8.25 4.02
N GLY A 205 3.36 7.04 3.64
CA GLY A 205 2.23 6.33 4.24
C GLY A 205 0.84 6.78 3.76
N PHE A 206 0.76 7.52 2.66
CA PHE A 206 -0.52 7.94 2.09
C PHE A 206 -1.26 6.78 1.42
N PRO A 207 -2.61 6.71 1.53
CA PRO A 207 -3.41 5.65 0.93
C PRO A 207 -3.25 5.59 -0.60
N ARG A 208 -2.83 4.44 -1.13
CA ARG A 208 -2.47 4.34 -2.55
C ARG A 208 -3.64 4.55 -3.50
N ASP A 209 -4.83 4.08 -3.10
CA ASP A 209 -6.10 4.22 -3.80
C ASP A 209 -6.53 5.69 -3.86
N GLU A 210 -6.46 6.43 -2.76
CA GLU A 210 -6.79 7.84 -2.77
C GLU A 210 -5.75 8.67 -3.56
N VAL A 211 -4.47 8.32 -3.48
CA VAL A 211 -3.41 8.93 -4.31
C VAL A 211 -3.63 8.63 -5.79
N ALA A 212 -4.02 7.39 -6.15
CA ALA A 212 -4.35 7.05 -7.54
C ALA A 212 -5.54 7.87 -8.03
N ALA A 213 -6.63 7.93 -7.25
CA ALA A 213 -7.80 8.75 -7.57
C ALA A 213 -7.46 10.25 -7.75
N LEU A 214 -6.48 10.75 -6.99
CA LEU A 214 -6.01 12.14 -7.09
C LEU A 214 -5.16 12.39 -8.35
N PHE A 215 -4.30 11.43 -8.73
CA PHE A 215 -3.33 11.64 -9.81
C PHE A 215 -3.74 11.07 -11.17
N ASP A 216 -4.61 10.08 -11.24
CA ASP A 216 -5.00 9.45 -12.50
C ASP A 216 -5.70 10.45 -13.46
N PRO A 217 -6.57 11.37 -13.00
CA PRO A 217 -7.18 12.39 -13.86
C PRO A 217 -6.17 13.36 -14.49
N ILE A 218 -4.95 13.44 -13.95
CA ILE A 218 -3.90 14.38 -14.37
C ILE A 218 -2.74 13.66 -15.05
N ALA A 219 -2.92 12.39 -15.45
CA ALA A 219 -1.94 11.64 -16.21
C ALA A 219 -1.60 12.38 -17.52
N ALA A 220 -0.32 12.35 -17.94
CA ALA A 220 0.18 13.14 -19.06
C ALA A 220 -0.69 13.06 -20.34
N PRO A 221 -1.15 11.87 -20.79
CA PRO A 221 -1.98 11.77 -21.99
C PRO A 221 -3.34 12.48 -21.86
N LEU A 222 -3.88 12.60 -20.64
CA LEU A 222 -5.19 13.19 -20.38
C LEU A 222 -5.15 14.72 -20.29
N LEU A 223 -3.96 15.31 -20.12
CA LEU A 223 -3.78 16.76 -20.07
C LEU A 223 -3.88 17.42 -21.45
N LEU A 224 -3.50 16.71 -22.50
CA LEU A 224 -3.58 17.22 -23.87
C LEU A 224 -5.03 17.16 -24.35
N LYS A 225 -5.60 18.31 -24.71
CA LYS A 225 -6.95 18.45 -25.25
C LYS A 225 -6.86 19.05 -26.65
N PRO A 226 -6.87 18.22 -27.70
CA PRO A 226 -6.80 18.71 -29.09
C PRO A 226 -7.89 19.74 -29.35
N ARG A 227 -7.53 20.93 -29.83
CA ARG A 227 -8.48 21.98 -30.22
C ARG A 227 -8.76 21.92 -31.71
N GLY A 228 -10.03 22.03 -32.08
CA GLY A 228 -10.48 22.04 -33.48
C GLY A 228 -10.00 23.28 -34.25
N ASP A 229 -10.03 24.45 -33.62
CA ASP A 229 -9.45 25.69 -34.20
C ASP A 229 -8.06 25.97 -33.63
N ARG A 230 -7.04 25.51 -34.37
CA ARG A 230 -5.63 25.68 -33.99
C ARG A 230 -5.14 27.12 -34.09
N ASN A 231 -5.69 27.93 -35.00
CA ASN A 231 -5.22 29.30 -35.24
C ASN A 231 -5.66 30.23 -34.11
N SER A 232 -6.93 30.16 -33.72
CA SER A 232 -7.45 30.91 -32.57
C SER A 232 -6.74 30.49 -31.27
N ALA A 233 -6.54 29.18 -31.08
CA ALA A 233 -5.80 28.65 -29.94
C ALA A 233 -4.35 29.18 -29.88
N ARG A 234 -3.65 29.19 -31.02
CA ARG A 234 -2.29 29.73 -31.11
C ARG A 234 -2.25 31.22 -30.76
N ALA A 235 -3.17 32.02 -31.29
CA ALA A 235 -3.26 33.45 -31.00
C ALA A 235 -3.53 33.72 -29.51
N ALA A 236 -4.40 32.93 -28.87
CA ALA A 236 -4.65 33.02 -27.44
C ALA A 236 -3.41 32.66 -26.61
N CYS A 237 -2.73 31.57 -26.94
CA CYS A 237 -1.52 31.15 -26.25
C CYS A 237 -0.37 32.15 -26.41
N LEU A 238 -0.20 32.78 -27.58
CA LEU A 238 0.84 33.81 -27.75
C LEU A 238 0.62 35.06 -26.90
N LYS A 239 -0.64 35.36 -26.53
CA LYS A 239 -0.99 36.48 -25.64
C LYS A 239 -0.81 36.14 -24.16
N ASP A 240 -0.87 34.87 -23.83
CA ASP A 240 -0.83 34.39 -22.45
C ASP A 240 0.61 34.08 -22.02
N LYS A 241 1.19 34.93 -21.18
CA LYS A 241 2.57 34.75 -20.71
C LYS A 241 2.73 33.66 -19.65
N SER A 242 1.66 33.26 -18.96
CA SER A 242 1.82 32.41 -17.77
C SER A 242 2.34 31.01 -18.12
N TRP A 243 1.97 30.46 -19.27
CA TRP A 243 2.52 29.18 -19.71
C TRP A 243 3.97 29.30 -20.18
N GLN A 244 4.34 30.43 -20.79
CA GLN A 244 5.72 30.70 -21.21
C GLN A 244 6.63 30.81 -19.99
N ASP A 245 6.19 31.55 -18.97
CA ASP A 245 6.90 31.69 -17.70
C ASP A 245 7.05 30.34 -16.99
N ARG A 246 5.98 29.51 -16.99
CA ARG A 246 6.03 28.15 -16.43
C ARG A 246 7.06 27.28 -17.16
N TYR A 247 7.08 27.33 -18.49
CA TYR A 247 8.03 26.60 -19.32
C TYR A 247 9.47 27.07 -19.07
N ALA A 248 9.71 28.37 -19.12
CA ALA A 248 11.03 28.98 -18.95
C ALA A 248 11.64 28.72 -17.56
N LEU A 249 10.80 28.60 -16.54
CA LEU A 249 11.22 28.31 -15.17
C LEU A 249 11.31 26.81 -14.85
N PHE A 250 11.16 25.93 -15.84
CA PHE A 250 11.20 24.47 -15.67
C PHE A 250 10.24 23.97 -14.56
N LYS A 251 9.08 24.61 -14.42
CA LYS A 251 8.12 24.32 -13.35
C LYS A 251 7.30 23.03 -13.57
N THR A 252 7.66 22.21 -14.56
CA THR A 252 7.06 20.89 -14.80
C THR A 252 7.26 19.94 -13.61
N GLY A 253 8.35 20.10 -12.84
CA GLY A 253 8.64 19.33 -11.63
C GLY A 253 8.04 19.89 -10.33
N ALA A 254 7.34 21.03 -10.35
CA ALA A 254 6.87 21.71 -9.13
C ALA A 254 6.00 20.81 -8.24
N ILE A 255 5.15 19.99 -8.85
CA ILE A 255 4.29 19.02 -8.13
C ILE A 255 5.11 18.05 -7.26
N LEU A 256 6.25 17.58 -7.76
CA LEU A 256 7.12 16.65 -7.04
C LEU A 256 7.80 17.34 -5.86
N PHE A 257 8.37 18.53 -6.08
CA PHE A 257 9.09 19.25 -5.04
C PHE A 257 8.17 19.63 -3.87
N ASP A 258 6.99 20.16 -4.17
CA ASP A 258 6.04 20.55 -3.14
C ASP A 258 5.51 19.35 -2.35
N ILE A 259 5.28 18.22 -3.03
CA ILE A 259 4.87 16.98 -2.36
C ILE A 259 5.98 16.44 -1.49
N ARG A 260 7.23 16.44 -1.97
CA ARG A 260 8.38 16.06 -1.15
C ARG A 260 8.48 16.95 0.09
N GLU A 261 8.32 18.26 -0.05
CA GLU A 261 8.31 19.18 1.09
C GLU A 261 7.22 18.84 2.11
N ILE A 262 6.00 18.50 1.65
CA ILE A 262 4.89 18.12 2.54
C ILE A 262 5.19 16.80 3.29
N VAL A 263 5.76 15.82 2.60
CA VAL A 263 6.02 14.49 3.17
C VAL A 263 7.25 14.48 4.07
N THR A 264 8.35 15.10 3.64
CA THR A 264 9.65 15.00 4.33
C THR A 264 9.99 16.22 5.18
N GLY A 265 9.23 17.31 5.08
CA GLY A 265 9.53 18.58 5.75
C GLY A 265 10.83 19.24 5.25
N LYS A 266 11.33 18.83 4.09
CA LYS A 266 12.60 19.31 3.51
C LYS A 266 12.37 19.72 2.06
N ARG A 267 12.90 20.89 1.69
CA ARG A 267 13.02 21.32 0.29
C ARG A 267 14.26 20.71 -0.34
#